data_AF-A0A2V6DYN0-F1
#
_entry.id   AF-A0A2V6DYN0-F1
#
_cell.length_a   1.000
_cell.length_b   1.000
_cell.length_c   1.000
_cell.angle_alpha   90.00
_cell.angle_beta   90.00
_cell.angle_gamma   90.00
#
_symmetry.space_group_name_H-M   'P 1'
#
loop_
_entity.id
_entity.type
_entity.pdbx_description
1 polymer ?
#
loop_
_entity_poly.entity_id
_entity_poly.type
_entity_poly.pdbx_seq_one_letter_code
_entity_poly.pdbx_strand_id
1 'polypeptide(L)'
;GLENGELFLVPTAEVPLTNLHREEILAIVDLPKKFVAYTPCFRREAGSAGRETRGILRVHQFDKVELVKITTAEKSYEELELLVADAERVLQLLELHYRVIELCTGDLTFGSAKTYDIEVWSPGSRDGGTYLEVSSCSNFEDFQARRMNLRYKGADGKNKFAHTLNGSGLALPRLFAALIENFQQPDGSVRIPEKLQSYFGGDEIR
;
A
#
# COMPACT_ATOMS: atom_id res chain seq x y z
N GLY A 1 -7.03 -17.39 5.01
CA GLY A 1 -6.35 -18.34 5.92
C GLY A 1 -7.12 -19.64 5.84
N LEU A 2 -6.48 -20.79 5.75
CA LEU A 2 -7.19 -22.06 5.67
C LEU A 2 -7.72 -22.44 7.06
N GLU A 3 -9.01 -22.28 7.31
CA GLU A 3 -9.73 -23.02 8.36
C GLU A 3 -10.39 -24.21 7.63
N ASN A 4 -10.12 -25.45 8.04
CA ASN A 4 -10.68 -26.66 7.40
C ASN A 4 -10.44 -26.84 5.88
N GLY A 5 -9.39 -26.24 5.32
CA GLY A 5 -9.12 -26.28 3.88
C GLY A 5 -9.88 -25.23 3.06
N GLU A 6 -10.55 -24.29 3.72
CA GLU A 6 -11.27 -23.20 3.06
C GLU A 6 -10.31 -22.15 2.49
N LEU A 7 -10.48 -21.82 1.21
CA LEU A 7 -9.74 -20.76 0.55
C LEU A 7 -10.44 -19.41 0.72
N PHE A 8 -9.63 -18.36 0.87
CA PHE A 8 -10.12 -16.99 1.02
C PHE A 8 -9.49 -16.11 -0.04
N LEU A 9 -10.30 -15.24 -0.64
CA LEU A 9 -9.78 -14.18 -1.52
C LEU A 9 -8.97 -13.19 -0.69
N VAL A 10 -7.81 -12.79 -1.21
CA VAL A 10 -6.90 -11.89 -0.51
C VAL A 10 -7.39 -10.44 -0.60
N PRO A 11 -7.40 -9.68 0.51
CA PRO A 11 -7.74 -8.26 0.50
C PRO A 11 -6.55 -7.35 0.13
N THR A 12 -5.35 -7.94 0.01
CA THR A 12 -4.07 -7.29 -0.32
C THR A 12 -3.00 -8.35 -0.60
N ALA A 13 -1.99 -8.05 -1.43
CA ALA A 13 -0.84 -8.92 -1.67
C ALA A 13 0.06 -9.08 -0.42
N GLU A 14 -0.06 -8.20 0.57
CA GLU A 14 0.64 -8.32 1.86
C GLU A 14 0.45 -9.69 2.48
N VAL A 15 -0.79 -10.20 2.50
CA VAL A 15 -1.13 -11.47 3.14
C VAL A 15 -0.28 -12.62 2.58
N PRO A 16 -0.26 -12.91 1.27
CA PRO A 16 0.59 -13.96 0.72
C PRO A 16 2.08 -13.59 0.75
N LEU A 17 2.48 -12.34 0.45
CA LEU A 17 3.90 -11.95 0.38
C LEU A 17 4.61 -12.09 1.72
N THR A 18 4.05 -11.52 2.79
CA THR A 18 4.64 -11.63 4.12
C THR A 18 4.72 -13.10 4.54
N ASN A 19 3.76 -13.93 4.14
CA ASN A 19 3.72 -15.36 4.48
C ASN A 19 4.61 -16.28 3.64
N LEU A 20 5.31 -15.78 2.62
CA LEU A 20 6.29 -16.59 1.86
C LEU A 20 7.37 -17.18 2.77
N HIS A 21 7.72 -16.48 3.84
CA HIS A 21 8.75 -16.87 4.81
C HIS A 21 8.15 -17.39 6.13
N ARG A 22 6.92 -17.91 6.11
CA ARG A 22 6.29 -18.52 7.30
C ARG A 22 7.16 -19.67 7.82
N GLU A 23 7.33 -19.70 9.14
CA GLU A 23 8.11 -20.71 9.86
C GLU A 23 9.60 -20.79 9.48
N GLU A 24 10.11 -19.80 8.76
CA GLU A 24 11.49 -19.75 8.29
C GLU A 24 12.43 -19.06 9.30
N ILE A 25 13.71 -19.44 9.26
CA ILE A 25 14.81 -18.72 9.90
C ILE A 25 15.71 -18.16 8.81
N LEU A 26 15.60 -16.87 8.54
CA LEU A 26 16.37 -16.15 7.53
C LEU A 26 17.83 -15.94 7.96
N ALA A 27 18.73 -15.86 6.98
CA ALA A 27 20.09 -15.39 7.21
C ALA A 27 20.09 -13.85 7.31
N ILE A 28 20.83 -13.28 8.26
CA ILE A 28 20.90 -11.82 8.45
C ILE A 28 21.43 -11.08 7.22
N VAL A 29 22.30 -11.74 6.44
CA VAL A 29 22.88 -11.18 5.20
C VAL A 29 21.85 -10.99 4.09
N ASP A 30 20.70 -11.67 4.18
CA ASP A 30 19.62 -11.56 3.22
C ASP A 30 18.63 -10.43 3.57
N LEU A 31 18.84 -9.73 4.70
CA LEU A 31 17.97 -8.66 5.17
C LEU A 31 18.55 -7.27 4.83
N PRO A 32 17.72 -6.32 4.39
CA PRO A 32 16.26 -6.42 4.23
C PRO A 32 15.86 -7.18 2.95
N LYS A 33 14.83 -8.04 3.05
CA LYS A 33 14.13 -8.56 1.87
C LYS A 33 13.05 -7.56 1.44
N LYS A 34 13.01 -7.23 0.15
CA LYS A 34 12.08 -6.27 -0.43
C LYS A 34 11.27 -6.96 -1.54
N PHE A 35 9.96 -6.88 -1.46
CA PHE A 35 9.03 -7.50 -2.41
C PHE A 35 8.09 -6.45 -2.98
N VAL A 36 7.72 -6.67 -4.25
CA VAL A 36 6.66 -5.94 -4.93
C VAL A 36 5.74 -6.95 -5.60
N ALA A 37 4.43 -6.77 -5.48
CA ALA A 37 3.48 -7.61 -6.21
C ALA A 37 2.24 -6.83 -6.61
N TYR A 38 1.76 -7.10 -7.82
CA TYR A 38 0.44 -6.74 -8.27
C TYR A 38 -0.55 -7.85 -7.93
N THR A 39 -1.71 -7.50 -7.39
CA THR A 39 -2.82 -8.45 -7.19
C THR A 39 -4.19 -7.78 -7.33
N PRO A 40 -5.20 -8.46 -7.91
CA PRO A 40 -6.59 -8.11 -7.67
C PRO A 40 -6.92 -8.38 -6.19
N CYS A 41 -7.43 -7.37 -5.51
CA CYS A 41 -7.76 -7.36 -4.09
C CYS A 41 -9.27 -7.42 -3.90
N PHE A 42 -9.75 -8.19 -2.93
CA PHE A 42 -11.17 -8.41 -2.68
C PHE A 42 -11.56 -8.01 -1.26
N ARG A 43 -12.54 -7.12 -1.12
CA ARG A 43 -13.07 -6.67 0.18
C ARG A 43 -14.59 -6.76 0.22
N ARG A 44 -15.12 -7.28 1.32
CA ARG A 44 -16.58 -7.39 1.53
C ARG A 44 -17.26 -6.02 1.71
N GLU A 45 -16.52 -4.99 2.11
CA GLU A 45 -17.05 -3.65 2.43
C GLU A 45 -18.26 -3.69 3.39
N ALA A 46 -18.24 -4.65 4.32
CA ALA A 46 -19.29 -4.80 5.33
C ALA A 46 -19.21 -3.63 6.32
N GLY A 47 -20.32 -2.87 6.44
CA GLY A 47 -20.42 -1.73 7.36
C GLY A 47 -20.30 -0.34 6.68
N SER A 48 -20.06 -0.27 5.37
CA SER A 48 -19.96 0.99 4.62
C SER A 48 -21.13 1.26 3.67
N ALA A 49 -22.25 0.54 3.82
CA ALA A 49 -23.43 0.73 2.99
C ALA A 49 -23.90 2.20 3.00
N GLY A 50 -23.86 2.85 1.84
CA GLY A 50 -24.30 4.24 1.65
C GLY A 50 -23.22 5.32 1.76
N ARG A 51 -21.96 4.99 2.11
CA ARG A 51 -20.83 5.94 2.09
C ARG A 51 -19.96 5.72 0.84
N GLU A 52 -19.81 6.75 0.02
CA GLU A 52 -18.87 6.81 -1.12
C GLU A 52 -19.03 5.66 -2.14
N THR A 53 -20.26 5.18 -2.34
CA THR A 53 -20.57 4.05 -3.23
C THR A 53 -20.75 4.43 -4.71
N ARG A 54 -20.71 5.73 -5.05
CA ARG A 54 -20.82 6.19 -6.44
C ARG A 54 -19.41 6.33 -7.03
N GLY A 55 -19.20 5.78 -8.23
CA GLY A 55 -17.91 5.78 -8.91
C GLY A 55 -17.04 4.58 -8.51
N ILE A 56 -15.72 4.78 -8.48
CA ILE A 56 -14.73 3.70 -8.27
C ILE A 56 -13.99 3.78 -6.93
N LEU A 57 -14.23 4.83 -6.13
CA LEU A 57 -13.45 5.10 -4.91
C LEU A 57 -13.56 3.98 -3.85
N ARG A 58 -14.69 3.28 -3.83
CA ARG A 58 -14.95 2.15 -2.95
C ARG A 58 -15.69 1.05 -3.71
N VAL A 59 -14.99 -0.04 -3.99
CA VAL A 59 -15.48 -1.19 -4.77
C VAL A 59 -15.06 -2.50 -4.12
N HIS A 60 -15.78 -3.58 -4.39
CA HIS A 60 -15.50 -4.90 -3.82
C HIS A 60 -14.23 -5.55 -4.37
N GLN A 61 -13.85 -5.21 -5.60
CA GLN A 61 -12.65 -5.68 -6.25
C GLN A 61 -11.88 -4.49 -6.81
N PHE A 62 -10.58 -4.44 -6.55
CA PHE A 62 -9.70 -3.40 -7.07
C PHE A 62 -8.28 -3.91 -7.25
N ASP A 63 -7.52 -3.26 -8.11
CA ASP A 63 -6.12 -3.58 -8.32
C ASP A 63 -5.22 -2.78 -7.38
N LYS A 64 -4.16 -3.45 -6.92
CA LYS A 64 -3.16 -2.84 -6.06
C LYS A 64 -1.78 -3.42 -6.33
N VAL A 65 -0.79 -2.54 -6.33
CA VAL A 65 0.62 -2.91 -6.20
C VAL A 65 1.00 -2.77 -4.74
N GLU A 66 1.46 -3.84 -4.11
CA GLU A 66 1.92 -3.84 -2.72
C GLU A 66 3.45 -3.84 -2.66
N LEU A 67 3.98 -3.14 -1.67
CA LEU A 67 5.38 -3.17 -1.25
C LEU A 67 5.43 -3.87 0.10
N VAL A 68 6.29 -4.88 0.25
CA VAL A 68 6.52 -5.56 1.53
C VAL A 68 8.00 -5.60 1.82
N LYS A 69 8.37 -5.30 3.07
CA LYS A 69 9.75 -5.42 3.56
C LYS A 69 9.80 -6.32 4.78
N ILE A 70 10.83 -7.16 4.83
CA ILE A 70 11.20 -7.93 6.01
C ILE A 70 12.61 -7.49 6.40
N THR A 71 12.81 -7.07 7.64
CA THR A 71 14.08 -6.47 8.08
C THR A 71 14.38 -6.82 9.53
N THR A 72 15.54 -6.37 10.01
CA THR A 72 15.90 -6.47 11.43
C THR A 72 15.21 -5.38 12.25
N ALA A 73 15.10 -5.58 13.56
CA ALA A 73 14.45 -4.62 14.45
C ALA A 73 15.13 -3.24 14.42
N GLU A 74 16.46 -3.22 14.29
CA GLU A 74 17.27 -2.01 14.33
C GLU A 74 17.06 -1.12 13.10
N LYS A 75 16.66 -1.71 11.96
CA LYS A 75 16.45 -0.98 10.69
C LYS A 75 14.98 -0.72 10.37
N SER A 76 14.04 -1.19 11.19
CA SER A 76 12.63 -1.21 10.78
C SER A 76 12.05 0.19 10.55
N TYR A 77 12.36 1.15 11.42
CA TYR A 77 11.84 2.51 11.25
C TYR A 77 12.53 3.27 10.11
N GLU A 78 13.82 3.04 9.88
CA GLU A 78 14.50 3.56 8.68
C GLU A 78 13.86 3.00 7.40
N GLU A 79 13.56 1.69 7.36
CA GLU A 79 12.90 1.07 6.22
C GLU A 79 11.44 1.54 6.04
N LEU A 80 10.77 2.01 7.10
CA LEU A 80 9.46 2.66 7.01
C LEU A 80 9.57 4.00 6.27
N GLU A 81 10.52 4.86 6.64
CA GLU A 81 10.73 6.13 5.93
C GLU A 81 11.06 5.90 4.45
N LEU A 82 11.91 4.91 4.16
CA LEU A 82 12.21 4.53 2.78
C LEU A 82 10.98 3.99 2.03
N LEU A 83 10.10 3.26 2.72
CA LEU A 83 8.87 2.71 2.14
C LEU A 83 7.85 3.81 1.81
N VAL A 84 7.75 4.83 2.66
CA VAL A 84 6.94 6.04 2.39
C VAL A 84 7.51 6.76 1.18
N ALA A 85 8.83 6.99 1.14
CA ALA A 85 9.48 7.63 0.00
C ALA A 85 9.29 6.88 -1.32
N ASP A 86 9.33 5.53 -1.30
CA ASP A 86 9.06 4.69 -2.46
C ASP A 86 7.64 4.94 -3.04
N ALA A 87 6.63 5.08 -2.17
CA ALA A 87 5.25 5.36 -2.59
C ALA A 87 5.04 6.83 -3.01
N GLU A 88 5.60 7.79 -2.28
CA GLU A 88 5.60 9.22 -2.65
C GLU A 88 6.22 9.46 -4.04
N ARG A 89 7.31 8.74 -4.35
CA ARG A 89 8.01 8.88 -5.62
C ARG A 89 7.10 8.66 -6.82
N VAL A 90 6.13 7.75 -6.71
CA VAL A 90 5.15 7.49 -7.78
C VAL A 90 4.27 8.72 -8.00
N LEU A 91 3.75 9.34 -6.95
CA LEU A 91 2.92 10.54 -7.05
C LEU A 91 3.71 11.73 -7.61
N GLN A 92 4.96 11.89 -7.19
CA GLN A 92 5.87 12.92 -7.71
C GLN A 92 6.15 12.74 -9.20
N LEU A 93 6.36 11.50 -9.66
CA LEU A 93 6.54 11.18 -11.08
C LEU A 93 5.28 11.43 -11.92
N LEU A 94 4.11 11.32 -11.29
CA LEU A 94 2.81 11.59 -11.90
C LEU A 94 2.39 13.06 -11.77
N GLU A 95 3.21 13.92 -11.16
CA GLU A 95 2.92 15.35 -10.94
C GLU A 95 1.64 15.60 -10.13
N LEU A 96 1.29 14.69 -9.22
CA LEU A 96 0.10 14.79 -8.38
C LEU A 96 0.41 15.53 -7.08
N HIS A 97 -0.47 16.46 -6.69
CA HIS A 97 -0.39 17.10 -5.38
C HIS A 97 -0.86 16.14 -4.29
N TYR A 98 -0.08 15.98 -3.22
CA TYR A 98 -0.36 15.02 -2.15
C TYR A 98 0.13 15.54 -0.80
N ARG A 99 -0.28 14.85 0.27
CA ARG A 99 0.21 15.03 1.63
C ARG A 99 0.50 13.68 2.29
N VAL A 100 1.36 13.70 3.30
CA VAL A 100 1.64 12.54 4.16
C VAL A 100 1.13 12.85 5.57
N ILE A 101 0.43 11.89 6.18
CA ILE A 101 -0.14 12.01 7.51
C ILE A 101 0.36 10.86 8.37
N GLU A 102 0.90 11.17 9.55
CA GLU A 102 1.13 10.16 10.58
C GLU A 102 -0.19 9.88 11.31
N LEU A 103 -0.60 8.61 11.35
CA LEU A 103 -1.86 8.23 11.98
C LEU A 103 -1.78 8.33 13.51
N CYS A 104 -2.86 8.82 14.12
CA CYS A 104 -2.99 8.82 15.56
C CYS A 104 -3.31 7.40 16.08
N THR A 105 -3.08 7.14 17.37
CA THR A 105 -3.27 5.81 17.95
C THR A 105 -4.69 5.25 17.81
N GLY A 106 -5.71 6.11 17.70
CA GLY A 106 -7.10 5.70 17.49
C GLY A 106 -7.41 5.20 16.07
N ASP A 107 -6.58 5.58 15.09
CA ASP A 107 -6.76 5.24 13.68
C ASP A 107 -5.78 4.15 13.21
N LEU A 108 -4.85 3.71 14.06
CA LEU A 108 -3.93 2.61 13.75
C LEU A 108 -4.70 1.29 13.55
N THR A 109 -4.25 0.50 12.57
CA THR A 109 -4.76 -0.86 12.38
C THR A 109 -4.25 -1.78 13.49
N PHE A 110 -5.00 -2.86 13.76
CA PHE A 110 -4.80 -3.77 14.90
C PHE A 110 -3.35 -4.24 15.14
N GLY A 111 -2.56 -4.44 14.08
CA GLY A 111 -1.19 -4.93 14.19
C GLY A 111 -0.10 -3.88 13.98
N SER A 112 -0.45 -2.67 13.53
CA SER A 112 0.55 -1.67 13.18
C SER A 112 1.08 -0.95 14.42
N ALA A 113 2.39 -0.79 14.49
CA ALA A 113 3.06 0.01 15.52
C ALA A 113 3.15 1.50 15.11
N LYS A 114 3.31 1.77 13.81
CA LYS A 114 3.34 3.11 13.23
C LYS A 114 2.92 3.07 11.77
N THR A 115 2.05 3.99 11.37
CA THR A 115 1.53 4.08 10.00
C THR A 115 1.56 5.52 9.50
N TYR A 116 1.95 5.67 8.24
CA TYR A 116 1.78 6.87 7.45
C TYR A 116 0.75 6.62 6.35
N ASP A 117 -0.24 7.49 6.24
CA ASP A 117 -1.12 7.54 5.08
C ASP A 117 -0.63 8.61 4.10
N ILE A 118 -0.65 8.27 2.82
CA ILE A 118 -0.36 9.19 1.72
C ILE A 118 -1.68 9.48 1.02
N GLU A 119 -2.05 10.74 0.96
CA GLU A 119 -3.32 11.16 0.38
C GLU A 119 -3.09 12.11 -0.79
N VAL A 120 -3.77 11.86 -1.90
CA VAL A 120 -3.69 12.67 -3.12
C VAL A 120 -4.86 13.64 -3.20
N TRP A 121 -4.62 14.85 -3.71
CA TRP A 121 -5.67 15.83 -3.93
C TRP A 121 -6.62 15.40 -5.06
N SER A 122 -7.92 15.54 -4.81
CA SER A 122 -9.01 15.16 -5.72
C SER A 122 -10.05 16.29 -5.78
N PRO A 123 -10.02 17.15 -6.81
CA PRO A 123 -10.86 18.35 -6.85
C PRO A 123 -12.36 18.06 -7.09
N GLY A 124 -12.72 16.94 -7.71
CA GLY A 124 -14.09 16.57 -8.07
C GLY A 124 -14.80 15.65 -7.09
N SER A 125 -14.06 15.03 -6.15
CA SER A 125 -14.62 14.02 -5.24
C SER A 125 -15.56 14.58 -4.17
N ARG A 126 -15.44 15.86 -3.81
CA ARG A 126 -16.36 16.60 -2.91
C ARG A 126 -16.45 18.06 -3.34
N ASP A 127 -17.50 18.75 -2.90
CA ASP A 127 -17.59 20.21 -3.10
C ASP A 127 -16.40 20.90 -2.42
N GLY A 128 -15.64 21.67 -3.20
CA GLY A 128 -14.36 22.27 -2.77
C GLY A 128 -13.14 21.34 -2.78
N GLY A 129 -13.28 20.09 -3.24
CA GLY A 129 -12.21 19.10 -3.31
C GLY A 129 -11.84 18.43 -1.98
N THR A 130 -11.10 17.33 -2.05
CA THR A 130 -10.65 16.60 -0.85
C THR A 130 -9.38 15.80 -1.11
N TYR A 131 -8.74 15.34 -0.04
CA TYR A 131 -7.63 14.39 -0.13
C TYR A 131 -8.15 12.96 -0.05
N LEU A 132 -7.66 12.08 -0.92
CA LEU A 132 -8.00 10.66 -0.98
C LEU A 132 -6.77 9.83 -0.61
N GLU A 133 -6.89 8.98 0.41
CA GLU A 133 -5.84 8.04 0.81
C GLU A 133 -5.53 7.05 -0.33
N VAL A 134 -4.33 7.13 -0.89
CA VAL A 134 -3.85 6.26 -1.98
C VAL A 134 -2.78 5.30 -1.53
N SER A 135 -2.18 5.52 -0.36
CA SER A 135 -1.31 4.54 0.28
C SER A 135 -1.41 4.61 1.80
N SER A 136 -1.12 3.48 2.43
CA SER A 136 -0.93 3.33 3.85
C SER A 136 0.31 2.48 4.08
N CYS A 137 1.36 3.08 4.65
CA CYS A 137 2.68 2.50 4.89
C CYS A 137 2.83 2.22 6.38
N SER A 138 2.96 0.96 6.77
CA SER A 138 2.95 0.51 8.16
C SER A 138 4.19 -0.28 8.53
N ASN A 139 4.68 -0.05 9.76
CA ASN A 139 5.63 -0.91 10.43
C ASN A 139 4.88 -1.71 11.50
N PHE A 140 4.93 -3.04 11.44
CA PHE A 140 4.27 -3.94 12.38
C PHE A 140 5.20 -4.43 13.49
N GLU A 141 6.45 -3.97 13.49
CA GLU A 141 7.51 -4.55 14.30
C GLU A 141 7.50 -6.08 14.18
N ASP A 142 7.58 -6.81 15.29
CA ASP A 142 7.55 -8.27 15.30
C ASP A 142 6.14 -8.87 15.38
N PHE A 143 5.08 -8.06 15.34
CA PHE A 143 3.69 -8.51 15.55
C PHE A 143 3.30 -9.62 14.58
N GLN A 144 3.49 -9.39 13.27
CA GLN A 144 3.17 -10.39 12.25
C GLN A 144 4.16 -11.54 12.29
N ALA A 145 5.46 -11.24 12.45
CA ALA A 145 6.53 -12.23 12.50
C ALA A 145 6.32 -13.29 13.58
N ARG A 146 5.85 -12.88 14.77
CA ARG A 146 5.47 -13.79 15.87
C ARG A 146 4.35 -14.74 15.48
N ARG A 147 3.33 -14.26 14.76
CA ARG A 147 2.15 -15.06 14.35
C ARG A 147 2.44 -16.04 13.22
N MET A 148 3.46 -15.76 12.42
CA MET A 148 3.92 -16.64 11.33
C MET A 148 5.22 -17.38 11.68
N ASN A 149 5.76 -17.23 12.89
CA ASN A 149 7.03 -17.80 13.34
C ASN A 149 8.25 -17.47 12.45
N LEU A 150 8.28 -16.25 11.89
CA LEU A 150 9.36 -15.73 11.07
C LEU A 150 10.50 -15.19 11.93
N ARG A 151 11.69 -15.77 11.78
CA ARG A 151 12.88 -15.38 12.54
C ARG A 151 14.05 -15.14 11.61
N TYR A 152 15.10 -14.54 12.12
CA TYR A 152 16.41 -14.51 11.50
C TYR A 152 17.50 -14.90 12.49
N LYS A 153 18.63 -15.37 11.97
CA LYS A 153 19.82 -15.68 12.77
C LYS A 153 20.62 -14.40 13.01
N GLY A 154 20.61 -13.88 14.22
CA GLY A 154 21.39 -12.69 14.61
C GLY A 154 22.90 -12.95 14.54
N ALA A 155 23.69 -11.87 14.51
CA ALA A 155 25.16 -11.95 14.55
C ALA A 155 25.69 -12.63 15.83
N ASP A 156 24.91 -12.60 16.91
CA ASP A 156 25.16 -13.31 18.17
C ASP A 156 24.81 -14.80 18.12
N GLY A 157 24.39 -15.31 16.95
CA GLY A 157 23.95 -16.68 16.76
C GLY A 157 22.59 -17.00 17.39
N LYS A 158 21.85 -16.01 17.91
CA LYS A 158 20.51 -16.23 18.47
C LYS A 158 19.45 -16.03 17.40
N ASN A 159 18.34 -16.77 17.52
CA ASN A 159 17.19 -16.55 16.65
C ASN A 159 16.40 -15.37 17.21
N LYS A 160 16.15 -14.36 16.37
CA LYS A 160 15.36 -13.17 16.71
C LYS A 160 14.17 -13.07 15.76
N PHE A 161 13.04 -12.52 16.21
CA PHE A 161 11.93 -12.25 15.30
C PHE A 161 12.29 -11.10 14.36
N ALA A 162 11.95 -11.23 13.08
CA ALA A 162 12.11 -10.16 12.12
C ALA A 162 11.06 -9.07 12.33
N HIS A 163 11.30 -7.87 11.81
CA HIS A 163 10.27 -6.85 11.66
C HIS A 163 9.67 -6.91 10.25
N THR A 164 8.36 -6.70 10.15
CA THR A 164 7.64 -6.66 8.88
C THR A 164 7.06 -5.28 8.61
N LEU A 165 7.09 -4.87 7.35
CA LEU A 165 6.48 -3.64 6.88
C LEU A 165 5.70 -3.89 5.62
N ASN A 166 4.63 -3.15 5.42
CA ASN A 166 3.95 -3.08 4.14
C ASN A 166 3.53 -1.66 3.79
N GLY A 167 3.36 -1.43 2.50
CA GLY A 167 2.86 -0.18 1.97
C GLY A 167 2.11 -0.49 0.68
N SER A 168 1.06 0.26 0.41
CA SER A 168 0.55 0.27 -0.95
C SER A 168 1.56 1.03 -1.81
N GLY A 169 1.95 0.50 -2.95
CA GLY A 169 2.68 1.29 -3.96
C GLY A 169 1.82 2.51 -4.30
N LEU A 170 0.64 2.25 -4.86
CA LEU A 170 -0.54 3.12 -4.85
C LEU A 170 -1.80 2.26 -5.03
N ALA A 171 -2.93 2.66 -4.44
CA ALA A 171 -4.24 2.05 -4.64
C ALA A 171 -4.90 2.58 -5.93
N LEU A 172 -5.07 1.71 -6.93
CA LEU A 172 -5.40 2.13 -8.29
C LEU A 172 -6.73 2.89 -8.43
N PRO A 173 -7.84 2.54 -7.74
CA PRO A 173 -9.10 3.23 -7.98
C PRO A 173 -9.08 4.71 -7.58
N ARG A 174 -8.51 5.02 -6.40
CA ARG A 174 -8.40 6.40 -5.92
C ARG A 174 -7.36 7.19 -6.71
N LEU A 175 -6.27 6.54 -7.09
CA LEU A 175 -5.27 7.14 -7.98
C LEU A 175 -5.89 7.49 -9.35
N PHE A 176 -6.67 6.59 -9.94
CA PHE A 176 -7.32 6.83 -11.22
C PHE A 176 -8.29 8.01 -11.14
N ALA A 177 -9.12 8.09 -10.09
CA ALA A 177 -9.99 9.24 -9.87
C ALA A 177 -9.18 10.55 -9.80
N ALA A 178 -8.08 10.56 -9.03
CA ALA A 178 -7.21 11.73 -8.95
C ALA A 178 -6.56 12.09 -10.30
N LEU A 179 -6.14 11.11 -11.10
CA LEU A 179 -5.61 11.34 -12.45
C LEU A 179 -6.65 11.99 -13.37
N ILE A 180 -7.86 11.43 -13.44
CA ILE A 180 -8.92 12.01 -14.27
C ILE A 180 -9.25 13.43 -13.82
N GLU A 181 -9.43 13.64 -12.52
CA GLU A 181 -9.86 14.92 -11.98
C GLU A 181 -8.80 16.03 -12.09
N ASN A 182 -7.51 15.72 -11.87
CA ASN A 182 -6.44 16.73 -11.91
C ASN A 182 -5.96 17.03 -13.33
N PHE A 183 -6.16 16.12 -14.29
CA PHE A 183 -5.68 16.28 -15.67
C PHE A 183 -6.79 16.53 -16.70
N GLN A 184 -8.04 16.70 -16.26
CA GLN A 184 -9.14 17.13 -17.14
C GLN A 184 -8.84 18.47 -17.84
N GLN A 185 -9.33 18.60 -19.06
CA GLN A 185 -9.19 19.80 -19.89
C GLN A 185 -10.56 20.46 -20.14
N PRO A 186 -10.62 21.75 -20.51
CA PRO A 186 -11.88 22.46 -20.75
C PRO A 186 -12.77 21.84 -21.85
N ASP A 187 -12.20 21.08 -22.78
CA ASP A 187 -12.91 20.38 -23.84
C ASP A 187 -13.42 18.98 -23.42
N GLY A 188 -13.18 18.58 -22.17
CA GLY A 188 -13.57 17.29 -21.61
C GLY A 188 -12.54 16.17 -21.80
N SER A 189 -11.45 16.42 -22.55
CA SER A 189 -10.34 15.47 -22.65
C SER A 189 -9.56 15.36 -21.33
N VAL A 190 -8.77 14.30 -21.18
CA VAL A 190 -7.89 14.10 -20.02
C VAL A 190 -6.46 13.96 -20.51
N ARG A 191 -5.58 14.86 -20.08
CA ARG A 191 -4.15 14.80 -20.38
C ARG A 191 -3.50 13.62 -19.64
N ILE A 192 -2.67 12.86 -20.32
CA ILE A 192 -1.90 11.76 -19.73
C ILE A 192 -0.55 12.31 -19.22
N PRO A 193 -0.20 12.08 -17.92
CA PRO A 193 1.11 12.44 -17.39
C PRO A 193 2.26 11.86 -18.22
N GLU A 194 3.34 12.62 -18.40
CA GLU A 194 4.46 12.25 -19.29
C GLU A 194 4.98 10.83 -19.02
N LYS A 195 5.10 10.45 -17.75
CA LYS A 195 5.60 9.13 -17.34
C LYS A 195 4.67 7.96 -17.71
N LEU A 196 3.40 8.22 -18.01
CA LEU A 196 2.44 7.20 -18.44
C LEU A 196 2.29 7.11 -19.96
N GLN A 197 2.72 8.11 -20.73
CA GLN A 197 2.45 8.17 -22.18
C GLN A 197 3.03 6.97 -22.94
N SER A 198 4.23 6.51 -22.60
CA SER A 198 4.84 5.32 -23.23
C SER A 198 4.11 4.02 -22.91
N TYR A 199 3.41 3.94 -21.77
CA TYR A 199 2.60 2.79 -21.38
C TYR A 199 1.19 2.84 -21.97
N PHE A 200 0.62 4.05 -22.08
CA PHE A 200 -0.72 4.28 -22.62
C PHE A 200 -0.75 4.27 -24.16
N GLY A 201 0.30 4.78 -24.81
CA GLY A 201 0.38 4.93 -26.27
C GLY A 201 -0.15 6.26 -26.80
N GLY A 202 -0.31 7.28 -25.96
CA GLY A 202 -0.82 8.60 -26.31
C GLY A 202 -0.62 9.62 -25.19
N ASP A 203 -0.93 10.88 -25.49
CA ASP A 203 -0.79 12.04 -24.58
C ASP A 203 -2.13 12.50 -23.98
N GLU A 204 -3.27 12.01 -24.47
CA GLU A 204 -4.60 12.34 -23.96
C GLU A 204 -5.65 11.23 -24.18
N ILE A 205 -6.74 11.30 -23.43
CA ILE A 205 -7.99 10.54 -23.62
C ILE A 205 -9.07 11.52 -24.09
N ARG A 206 -9.82 11.16 -25.14
CA ARG A 206 -10.97 11.93 -25.65
C ARG A 206 -12.27 11.14 -25.52
#